data_AF-A0A6P0Z5V1-F1
#
_entry.id   AF-A0A6P0Z5V1-F1
#
_cell.length_a   1.000
_cell.length_b   1.000
_cell.length_c   1.000
_cell.angle_alpha   90.00
_cell.angle_beta   90.00
_cell.angle_gamma   90.00
#
_symmetry.space_group_name_H-M   'P 1'
#
loop_
_entity.id
_entity.type
_entity.pdbx_description
1 polymer ?
#
loop_
_entity_poly.entity_id
_entity_poly.type
_entity_poly.pdbx_seq_one_letter_code
_entity_poly.pdbx_strand_id
1 'polypeptide(L)'
;GGILTTGGTGLAELWEEIPLPEKSWGYSFDQLGAYVRVQGTSFSAPNVAGVVALMKGEDPKRQLNREEIFEILQETSSYESLTLSHTDVMNYRLQRELGFGTFLDMPFFRDSGVYRQPNPVRAEEYYFGAGLVNAIAAVKAVQER
;
A
#
# COMPACT_ATOMS: atom_id res chain seq x y z
N GLY A 1 -5.00 -12.09 7.77
CA GLY A 1 -3.76 -11.44 8.22
C GLY A 1 -4.14 -10.23 9.03
N GLY A 2 -3.65 -10.10 10.26
CA GLY A 2 -3.97 -8.98 11.14
C GLY A 2 -3.10 -7.77 10.86
N ILE A 3 -3.64 -6.57 11.09
CA ILE A 3 -2.87 -5.34 11.13
C ILE A 3 -2.20 -5.28 12.51
N LEU A 4 -0.87 -5.26 12.54
CA LEU A 4 -0.13 -5.04 13.77
C LEU A 4 -0.43 -3.61 14.24
N THR A 5 -1.10 -3.50 15.38
CA THR A 5 -1.50 -2.22 15.96
C THR A 5 -0.60 -2.01 17.18
N THR A 6 0.28 -1.02 17.16
CA THR A 6 1.18 -0.74 18.30
C THR A 6 0.49 0.26 19.21
N GLY A 7 0.21 -0.15 20.46
CA GLY A 7 -0.65 0.59 21.38
C GLY A 7 0.03 1.67 22.23
N GLY A 8 1.27 2.09 21.96
CA GLY A 8 1.99 2.96 22.89
C GLY A 8 3.32 3.47 22.38
N THR A 9 3.99 4.26 23.20
CA THR A 9 5.24 4.95 22.88
C THR A 9 6.49 4.20 23.38
N GLY A 10 6.33 3.09 24.11
CA GLY A 10 7.42 2.34 24.76
C GLY A 10 8.15 3.10 25.89
N LEU A 11 7.64 4.25 26.33
CA LEU A 11 8.21 5.04 27.44
C LEU A 11 7.61 4.55 28.76
N ALA A 12 8.45 4.07 29.67
CA ALA A 12 8.00 3.51 30.95
C ALA A 12 7.23 4.54 31.81
N GLU A 13 7.59 5.81 31.68
CA GLU A 13 6.99 6.94 32.40
C GLU A 13 5.52 7.20 32.01
N LEU A 14 5.11 6.79 30.81
CA LEU A 14 3.72 6.91 30.35
C LEU A 14 2.79 5.82 30.93
N TRP A 15 3.37 4.76 31.51
CA TRP A 15 2.65 3.61 32.05
C TRP A 15 2.75 3.52 33.58
N GLU A 16 3.35 4.52 34.23
CA GLU A 16 3.43 4.59 35.68
C GLU A 16 2.01 4.63 36.28
N GLU A 17 1.77 3.80 37.29
CA GLU A 17 0.46 3.60 37.96
C GLU A 17 -0.67 3.00 37.10
N ILE A 18 -0.43 2.64 35.83
CA ILE A 18 -1.41 1.92 35.01
C ILE A 18 -1.16 0.41 35.13
N PRO A 19 -2.12 -0.39 35.62
CA PRO A 19 -1.93 -1.84 35.71
C PRO A 19 -1.83 -2.47 34.31
N LEU A 20 -0.82 -3.31 34.12
CA LEU A 20 -0.65 -4.08 32.89
C LEU A 20 -1.89 -4.94 32.63
N PRO A 21 -2.38 -5.01 31.38
CA PRO A 21 -3.55 -5.82 31.07
C PRO A 21 -3.25 -7.32 31.28
N GLU A 22 -4.10 -7.99 32.08
CA GLU A 22 -3.95 -9.41 32.45
C GLU A 22 -4.11 -10.39 31.27
N LYS A 23 -4.71 -9.93 30.15
CA LYS A 23 -4.90 -10.71 28.93
C LYS A 23 -4.58 -9.87 27.71
N SER A 24 -3.76 -10.41 26.79
CA SER A 24 -3.51 -9.74 25.51
C SER A 24 -4.79 -9.73 24.66
N TRP A 25 -4.97 -8.68 23.86
CA TRP A 25 -6.10 -8.57 22.93
C TRP A 25 -5.83 -9.35 21.62
N GLY A 26 -4.71 -10.09 21.54
CA GLY A 26 -4.29 -10.91 20.41
C GLY A 26 -2.85 -11.40 20.54
N TYR A 27 -2.46 -12.37 19.70
CA TYR A 27 -1.12 -13.01 19.70
C TYR A 27 0.04 -12.10 19.25
N SER A 28 -0.24 -10.87 18.80
CA SER A 28 0.74 -10.01 18.12
C SER A 28 0.88 -8.64 18.77
N PHE A 29 0.56 -8.51 20.05
CA PHE A 29 0.55 -7.23 20.77
C PHE A 29 1.49 -7.22 21.96
N ASP A 30 2.27 -6.14 22.05
CA ASP A 30 3.02 -5.76 23.24
C ASP A 30 2.09 -5.07 24.25
N GLN A 31 2.15 -5.49 25.52
CA GLN A 31 1.34 -4.96 26.63
C GLN A 31 1.66 -3.50 26.98
N LEU A 32 2.87 -3.04 26.65
CA LEU A 32 3.34 -1.66 26.90
C LEU A 32 3.42 -0.81 25.62
N GLY A 33 2.96 -1.37 24.50
CA GLY A 33 2.96 -0.70 23.22
C GLY A 33 4.35 -0.24 22.77
N ALA A 34 5.36 -1.09 22.76
CA ALA A 34 6.61 -0.76 22.08
C ALA A 34 6.40 -0.65 20.56
N TYR A 35 7.21 0.21 19.94
CA TYR A 35 7.28 0.29 18.49
C TYR A 35 7.98 -0.93 17.92
N VAL A 36 7.33 -1.59 16.96
CA VAL A 36 7.94 -2.64 16.14
C VAL A 36 8.10 -2.16 14.71
N ARG A 37 9.27 -2.42 14.12
CA ARG A 37 9.50 -2.17 12.70
C ARG A 37 9.04 -3.39 11.91
N VAL A 38 8.17 -3.16 10.94
CA VAL A 38 7.55 -4.20 10.12
C VAL A 38 7.65 -3.85 8.65
N GLN A 39 7.65 -4.88 7.80
CA GLN A 39 7.67 -4.75 6.34
C GLN A 39 6.57 -5.62 5.74
N GLY A 40 5.90 -5.12 4.71
CA GLY A 40 4.90 -5.87 3.95
C GLY A 40 3.79 -4.96 3.41
N THR A 41 3.11 -5.40 2.36
CA THR A 41 2.02 -4.62 1.72
C THR A 41 0.86 -4.35 2.67
N SER A 42 0.63 -5.23 3.66
CA SER A 42 -0.34 -5.02 4.74
C SER A 42 -0.07 -3.76 5.57
N PHE A 43 1.18 -3.30 5.62
CA PHE A 43 1.59 -2.08 6.33
C PHE A 43 1.64 -0.85 5.41
N SER A 44 1.59 -1.04 4.08
CA SER A 44 1.39 0.06 3.13
C SER A 44 -0.08 0.47 3.00
N ALA A 45 -1.02 -0.49 3.13
CA ALA A 45 -2.46 -0.24 3.06
C ALA A 45 -2.96 0.86 4.02
N PRO A 46 -2.59 0.89 5.33
CA PRO A 46 -3.02 1.96 6.23
C PRO A 46 -2.47 3.34 5.84
N ASN A 47 -1.31 3.44 5.17
CA ASN A 47 -0.80 4.73 4.69
C ASN A 47 -1.72 5.33 3.62
N VAL A 48 -2.16 4.52 2.65
CA VAL A 48 -3.11 4.98 1.62
C VAL A 48 -4.46 5.33 2.24
N ALA A 49 -4.96 4.51 3.17
CA ALA A 49 -6.20 4.80 3.89
C ALA A 49 -6.13 6.11 4.69
N GLY A 50 -4.99 6.41 5.32
CA GLY A 50 -4.75 7.67 6.01
C GLY A 50 -4.80 8.87 5.07
N VAL A 51 -4.19 8.78 3.88
CA VAL A 51 -4.27 9.85 2.87
C VAL A 51 -5.71 10.09 2.42
N VAL A 52 -6.47 9.03 2.15
CA VAL A 52 -7.90 9.16 1.81
C VAL A 52 -8.69 9.79 2.95
N ALA A 53 -8.38 9.47 4.21
CA ALA A 53 -9.04 10.10 5.36
C ALA A 53 -8.75 11.60 5.42
N LEU A 54 -7.51 12.01 5.16
CA LEU A 54 -7.13 13.43 5.07
C LEU A 54 -7.86 14.14 3.94
N MET A 55 -7.87 13.54 2.74
CA MET A 55 -8.63 14.06 1.59
C MET A 55 -10.09 14.29 1.93
N LYS A 56 -10.75 13.32 2.58
CA LYS A 56 -12.15 13.46 3.00
C LYS A 56 -12.35 14.46 4.14
N GLY A 57 -11.32 14.70 4.96
CA GLY A 57 -11.34 15.75 5.98
C GLY A 57 -11.33 17.16 5.39
N GLU A 58 -10.68 17.34 4.25
CA GLU A 58 -10.57 18.60 3.51
C GLU A 58 -11.69 18.80 2.48
N ASP A 59 -12.68 17.90 2.45
CA ASP A 59 -13.90 18.01 1.66
C ASP A 59 -15.13 18.30 2.56
N PRO A 60 -15.33 19.55 3.00
CA PRO A 60 -16.40 19.91 3.93
C PRO A 60 -17.81 19.71 3.34
N LYS A 61 -17.93 19.77 2.01
CA LYS A 61 -19.20 19.58 1.30
C LYS A 61 -19.51 18.10 1.04
N ARG A 62 -18.58 17.18 1.36
CA ARG A 62 -18.71 15.73 1.18
C ARG A 62 -19.05 15.34 -0.25
N GLN A 63 -18.42 16.00 -1.21
CA GLN A 63 -18.64 15.78 -2.64
C GLN A 63 -17.71 14.71 -3.22
N LEU A 64 -16.56 14.43 -2.59
CA LEU A 64 -15.60 13.44 -3.04
C LEU A 64 -16.24 12.04 -3.08
N ASN A 65 -16.41 11.52 -4.29
CA ASN A 65 -16.81 10.14 -4.53
C ASN A 65 -15.60 9.21 -4.69
N ARG A 66 -15.86 7.91 -4.83
CA ARG A 66 -14.79 6.89 -4.90
C ARG A 66 -13.90 7.11 -6.13
N GLU A 67 -14.52 7.39 -7.25
CA GLU A 67 -13.85 7.55 -8.55
C GLU A 67 -12.93 8.77 -8.51
N GLU A 68 -13.39 9.88 -7.96
CA GLU A 68 -12.60 11.10 -7.76
C GLU A 68 -11.44 10.90 -6.77
N ILE A 69 -11.66 10.15 -5.69
CA ILE A 69 -10.58 9.79 -4.76
C ILE A 69 -9.50 9.01 -5.51
N PHE A 70 -9.89 8.05 -6.32
CA PHE A 70 -8.96 7.21 -7.06
C PHE A 70 -8.20 8.01 -8.13
N GLU A 71 -8.89 8.88 -8.86
CA GLU A 71 -8.31 9.79 -9.85
C GLU A 71 -7.26 10.71 -9.22
N ILE A 72 -7.61 11.42 -8.13
CA ILE A 72 -6.67 12.29 -7.41
C ILE A 72 -5.45 11.50 -6.94
N LEU A 73 -5.63 10.30 -6.37
CA LEU A 73 -4.52 9.47 -5.93
C LEU A 73 -3.61 9.07 -7.09
N GLN A 74 -4.17 8.73 -8.26
CA GLN A 74 -3.37 8.38 -9.45
C GLN A 74 -2.61 9.58 -10.00
N GLU A 75 -3.26 10.73 -10.15
CA GLU A 75 -2.67 11.96 -10.71
C GLU A 75 -1.57 12.55 -9.82
N THR A 76 -1.70 12.40 -8.51
CA THR A 76 -0.75 12.96 -7.53
C THR A 76 0.34 11.97 -7.11
N SER A 77 0.22 10.70 -7.50
CA SER A 77 1.28 9.70 -7.28
C SER A 77 2.47 9.94 -8.20
N SER A 78 3.67 9.59 -7.72
CA SER A 78 4.92 9.84 -8.46
C SER A 78 5.89 8.68 -8.40
N TYR A 79 6.68 8.53 -9.47
CA TYR A 79 7.80 7.59 -9.54
C TYR A 79 9.14 8.23 -9.16
N GLU A 80 9.19 9.53 -8.85
CA GLU A 80 10.45 10.28 -8.65
C GLU A 80 11.39 9.66 -7.60
N SER A 81 10.83 9.12 -6.52
CA SER A 81 11.60 8.46 -5.46
C SER A 81 11.70 6.94 -5.64
N LEU A 82 11.26 6.40 -6.77
CA LEU A 82 11.21 4.98 -7.05
C LEU A 82 12.22 4.64 -8.14
N THR A 83 12.99 3.59 -7.92
CA THR A 83 13.97 3.13 -8.89
C THR A 83 13.89 1.62 -9.01
N LEU A 84 13.77 1.14 -10.24
CA LEU A 84 13.86 -0.29 -10.51
C LEU A 84 15.31 -0.71 -10.47
N SER A 85 15.57 -1.86 -9.84
CA SER A 85 16.89 -2.48 -9.97
C SER A 85 17.11 -2.93 -11.41
N HIS A 86 18.37 -3.01 -11.84
CA HIS A 86 18.71 -3.56 -13.16
C HIS A 86 18.12 -4.96 -13.36
N THR A 87 18.11 -5.77 -12.30
CA THR A 87 17.52 -7.12 -12.28
C THR A 87 16.02 -7.08 -12.56
N ASP A 88 15.26 -6.17 -11.94
CA ASP A 88 13.82 -6.04 -12.15
C ASP A 88 13.48 -5.63 -13.58
N VAL A 89 14.25 -4.69 -14.14
CA VAL A 89 14.07 -4.28 -15.55
C VAL A 89 14.30 -5.45 -16.49
N MET A 90 15.34 -6.27 -16.26
CA MET A 90 15.63 -7.43 -17.10
C MET A 90 14.58 -8.53 -16.93
N ASN A 91 14.14 -8.81 -15.70
CA ASN A 91 13.09 -9.78 -15.41
C ASN A 91 11.77 -9.41 -16.09
N TYR A 92 11.36 -8.15 -15.97
CA TYR A 92 10.15 -7.65 -16.63
C TYR A 92 10.26 -7.74 -18.16
N ARG A 93 11.44 -7.39 -18.72
CA ARG A 93 11.68 -7.52 -20.16
C ARG A 93 11.49 -8.96 -20.63
N LEU A 94 12.09 -9.92 -19.95
CA LEU A 94 11.94 -11.35 -20.26
C LEU A 94 10.49 -11.80 -20.13
N GLN A 95 9.80 -11.40 -19.05
CA GLN A 95 8.40 -11.74 -18.83
C GLN A 95 7.46 -11.14 -19.89
N ARG A 96 7.75 -9.92 -20.36
CA ARG A 96 7.02 -9.28 -21.46
C ARG A 96 7.24 -9.99 -22.80
N GLU A 97 8.47 -10.44 -23.06
CA GLU A 97 8.84 -11.11 -24.31
C GLU A 97 8.32 -12.56 -24.37
N LEU A 98 8.32 -13.27 -23.23
CA LEU A 98 7.89 -14.68 -23.13
C LEU A 98 6.39 -14.84 -22.81
N GLY A 99 5.75 -13.78 -22.31
CA GLY A 99 4.36 -13.74 -21.87
C GLY A 99 4.19 -13.98 -20.36
N PHE A 100 3.14 -13.39 -19.78
CA PHE A 100 2.76 -13.57 -18.36
C PHE A 100 2.17 -14.98 -18.11
N GLY A 101 3.02 -16.01 -18.21
CA GLY A 101 2.62 -17.41 -18.03
C GLY A 101 3.70 -18.47 -18.26
N THR A 102 4.92 -18.09 -18.64
CA THR A 102 5.96 -19.04 -19.06
C THR A 102 7.22 -18.87 -18.24
N PHE A 103 7.26 -19.56 -17.10
CA PHE A 103 8.52 -19.96 -16.48
C PHE A 103 8.45 -21.46 -16.19
N LEU A 104 9.29 -22.23 -16.90
CA LEU A 104 9.67 -23.63 -16.62
C LEU A 104 8.51 -24.63 -16.47
N ASP A 105 7.99 -25.17 -17.58
CA ASP A 105 7.34 -26.50 -17.68
C ASP A 105 6.37 -26.95 -16.55
N MET A 106 5.72 -26.02 -15.85
CA MET A 106 4.60 -26.32 -14.98
C MET A 106 3.33 -25.67 -15.54
N PRO A 107 2.39 -26.46 -16.09
CA PRO A 107 1.06 -25.97 -16.36
C PRO A 107 0.40 -25.78 -15.00
N PHE A 108 0.35 -24.55 -14.49
CA PHE A 108 -0.72 -24.22 -13.58
C PHE A 108 -2.01 -24.50 -14.35
N PHE A 109 -2.76 -25.52 -13.90
CA PHE A 109 -4.12 -25.77 -14.36
C PHE A 109 -4.91 -24.48 -14.19
N ARG A 110 -4.98 -23.67 -15.24
CA ARG A 110 -5.88 -22.52 -15.33
C ARG A 110 -7.18 -23.08 -15.87
N ASP A 111 -8.00 -23.57 -14.95
CA ASP A 111 -9.31 -24.14 -15.24
C ASP A 111 -10.16 -23.08 -15.95
N SER A 112 -10.43 -23.29 -17.24
CA SER A 112 -11.34 -22.55 -18.11
C SER A 112 -11.28 -21.01 -18.11
N GLY A 113 -10.74 -20.44 -19.19
CA GLY A 113 -11.04 -19.05 -19.56
C GLY A 113 -10.02 -18.49 -20.55
N VAL A 114 -10.48 -18.08 -21.73
CA VAL A 114 -9.65 -17.33 -22.69
C VAL A 114 -9.41 -15.94 -22.10
N TYR A 115 -8.36 -15.80 -21.30
CA TYR A 115 -7.91 -14.51 -20.81
C TYR A 115 -6.97 -13.91 -21.86
N ARG A 116 -7.38 -12.80 -22.48
CA ARG A 116 -6.52 -11.98 -23.33
C ARG A 116 -5.26 -11.65 -22.51
N GLN A 117 -4.07 -11.97 -23.03
CA GLN A 117 -2.84 -11.56 -22.37
C GLN A 117 -2.90 -10.04 -22.15
N PRO A 118 -2.73 -9.55 -20.91
CA PRO A 118 -2.80 -8.14 -20.64
C PRO A 118 -1.76 -7.43 -21.52
N ASN A 119 -2.16 -6.32 -22.15
CA ASN A 119 -1.22 -5.51 -22.91
C ASN A 119 -0.08 -5.10 -21.98
N PRO A 120 1.18 -5.28 -22.38
CA PRO A 120 2.30 -4.97 -21.51
C PRO A 120 2.34 -3.48 -21.22
N VAL A 121 2.43 -3.14 -19.94
CA VAL A 121 2.55 -1.78 -19.43
C VAL A 121 4.03 -1.38 -19.32
N ARG A 122 4.30 -0.19 -18.80
CA ARG A 122 5.66 0.19 -18.43
C ARG A 122 6.16 -0.64 -17.25
N ALA A 123 7.48 -0.83 -17.14
CA ALA A 123 8.05 -1.61 -16.04
C ALA A 123 7.71 -0.96 -14.68
N GLU A 124 7.78 0.36 -14.60
CA GLU A 124 7.44 1.11 -13.38
C GLU A 124 5.98 0.92 -12.99
N GLU A 125 5.07 0.92 -13.97
CA GLU A 125 3.64 0.67 -13.74
C GLU A 125 3.38 -0.76 -13.25
N TYR A 126 4.12 -1.73 -13.79
CA TYR A 126 4.04 -3.12 -13.36
C TYR A 126 4.46 -3.32 -11.90
N TYR A 127 5.55 -2.65 -11.46
CA TYR A 127 6.09 -2.83 -10.12
C TYR A 127 5.49 -1.88 -9.06
N PHE A 128 5.11 -0.67 -9.46
CA PHE A 128 4.72 0.40 -8.55
C PHE A 128 3.28 0.90 -8.75
N GLY A 129 2.51 0.33 -9.70
CA GLY A 129 1.19 0.84 -10.03
C GLY A 129 1.29 2.28 -10.53
N ALA A 130 0.44 3.18 -10.02
CA ALA A 130 0.51 4.61 -10.37
C ALA A 130 1.71 5.35 -9.72
N GLY A 131 2.51 4.69 -8.89
CA GLY A 131 3.64 5.28 -8.16
C GLY A 131 3.40 5.41 -6.66
N LEU A 132 4.25 6.19 -6.00
CA LEU A 132 4.16 6.45 -4.57
C LEU A 132 3.10 7.53 -4.29
N VAL A 133 2.16 7.22 -3.39
CA VAL A 133 1.11 8.17 -2.97
C VAL A 133 1.72 9.40 -2.31
N ASN A 134 1.34 10.59 -2.79
CA ASN A 134 1.74 11.88 -2.23
C ASN A 134 0.59 12.53 -1.45
N ALA A 135 0.64 12.44 -0.13
CA ALA A 135 -0.41 12.97 0.75
C ALA A 135 -0.61 14.48 0.58
N ILE A 136 0.47 15.24 0.43
CA ILE A 136 0.43 16.71 0.34
C ILE A 136 -0.24 17.12 -0.96
N ALA A 137 0.17 16.53 -2.08
CA ALA A 137 -0.41 16.84 -3.38
C ALA A 137 -1.88 16.38 -3.47
N ALA A 138 -2.22 15.20 -2.95
CA ALA A 138 -3.59 14.70 -2.93
C ALA A 138 -4.53 15.59 -2.11
N VAL A 139 -4.12 16.02 -0.91
CA VAL A 139 -4.90 16.94 -0.09
C VAL A 139 -5.06 18.31 -0.77
N LYS A 140 -3.98 18.84 -1.33
CA LYS A 140 -4.01 20.12 -2.05
C LYS A 140 -4.98 20.08 -3.24
N ALA A 141 -4.99 18.98 -3.99
CA ALA A 141 -5.91 18.77 -5.10
C ALA A 141 -7.39 18.77 -4.67
N VAL A 142 -7.70 18.36 -3.43
CA VAL A 142 -9.05 18.47 -2.86
C VAL A 142 -9.38 19.92 -2.47
N GLN A 143 -8.44 20.63 -1.85
CA GLN A 143 -8.63 22.01 -1.40
C GLN A 143 -8.83 23.01 -2.55
N GLU A 144 -8.22 22.74 -3.70
CA GLU A 144 -8.30 23.58 -4.90
C GLU A 144 -9.56 23.34 -5.75
N ARG A 145 -10.44 22.44 -5.31
CA ARG A 145 -11.66 22.01 -6.00
C ARG A 145 -12.89 22.78 -5.51
#